data_AF-A0A914YNY5-F1
#
_entry.id   AF-A0A914YNY5-F1
#
_cell.length_a   1.000
_cell.length_b   1.000
_cell.length_c   1.000
_cell.angle_alpha   90.00
_cell.angle_beta   90.00
_cell.angle_gamma   90.00
#
_symmetry.space_group_name_H-M   'P 1'
#
loop_
_entity.id
_entity.type
_entity.pdbx_description
1 polymer ?
#
loop_
_entity_poly.entity_id
_entity_poly.type
_entity_poly.pdbx_seq_one_letter_code
_entity_poly.pdbx_strand_id
1 'polypeptide(L)' 'MPMRKHCVWRKTCVGSTWCRYGVGDSVGLGVELENRYKGIRTPHKMKFGVSGCTRECSEAQGKDVGIIDH' A
#
# COMPACT_ATOMS: atom_id res chain seq x y z
N MET A 1 -26.41 6.74 -1.96
CA MET A 1 -25.17 7.51 -2.19
C MET A 1 -24.42 6.89 -3.37
N PRO A 2 -24.07 7.65 -4.42
CA PRO A 2 -23.39 7.09 -5.59
C PRO A 2 -21.96 6.67 -5.24
N MET A 3 -21.72 5.36 -5.18
CA MET A 3 -20.38 4.78 -5.02
C MET A 3 -19.54 5.09 -6.27
N ARG A 4 -18.66 6.08 -6.17
CA ARG A 4 -17.72 6.48 -7.24
C ARG A 4 -16.44 5.64 -7.15
N LYS A 5 -15.76 5.42 -8.28
CA LYS A 5 -14.51 4.63 -8.34
C LYS A 5 -13.36 5.41 -7.71
N HIS A 6 -12.89 5.01 -6.52
CA HIS A 6 -11.99 5.86 -5.72
C HIS A 6 -10.83 5.14 -5.01
N CYS A 7 -10.66 3.84 -5.21
CA CYS A 7 -9.52 3.12 -4.65
C CYS A 7 -8.32 3.23 -5.59
N VAL A 8 -7.35 4.10 -5.25
CA VAL A 8 -6.22 4.41 -6.16
C VAL A 8 -4.92 4.74 -5.44
N TRP A 9 -4.93 5.21 -4.19
CA TRP A 9 -3.72 5.83 -3.64
C TRP A 9 -2.88 4.85 -2.84
N ARG A 10 -1.82 4.36 -3.46
CA ARG A 10 -0.84 3.47 -2.84
C ARG A 10 0.45 4.23 -2.52
N LYS A 11 0.99 4.05 -1.31
CA LYS A 11 2.36 4.45 -0.96
C LYS A 11 3.16 3.21 -0.54
N THR A 12 4.36 3.04 -1.08
CA THR A 12 5.22 1.88 -0.75
C THR A 12 6.64 2.30 -0.52
N CYS A 13 7.32 1.59 0.37
CA CYS A 13 8.76 1.70 0.48
C CYS A 13 9.45 0.91 -0.65
N VAL A 14 10.75 1.15 -0.82
CA VAL A 14 11.55 0.54 -1.90
C VAL A 14 11.71 -0.98 -1.74
N GLY A 15 11.42 -1.52 -0.55
CA GLY A 15 11.47 -2.96 -0.25
C GLY A 15 12.89 -3.51 -0.15
N SER A 16 13.01 -4.83 0.00
CA SER A 16 14.29 -5.56 0.06
C SER A 16 15.12 -5.47 -1.23
N THR A 17 14.50 -5.04 -2.33
CA THR A 17 15.15 -4.83 -3.63
C THR A 17 16.23 -3.75 -3.59
N TRP A 18 16.13 -2.81 -2.65
CA TRP A 18 17.09 -1.69 -2.52
C TRP A 18 17.37 -1.28 -1.07
N CYS A 19 16.44 -1.52 -0.14
CA CYS A 19 16.61 -1.18 1.26
C CYS A 19 17.32 -2.32 2.01
N ARG A 20 18.46 -2.03 2.63
CA ARG A 20 19.20 -2.98 3.50
C ARG A 20 18.35 -3.53 4.65
N TYR A 21 17.35 -2.77 5.10
CA TYR A 21 16.45 -3.16 6.18
C TYR A 21 15.15 -3.79 5.67
N GLY A 22 14.93 -3.81 4.35
CA GLY A 22 13.76 -4.42 3.75
C GLY A 22 13.84 -5.92 3.90
N VAL A 23 12.84 -6.50 4.54
CA VAL A 23 12.67 -7.96 4.71
C VAL A 23 11.94 -8.52 3.49
N GLY A 24 10.85 -7.86 3.07
CA GLY A 24 10.03 -8.27 1.93
C GLY A 24 10.02 -7.31 0.73
N ASP A 25 9.51 -7.81 -0.40
CA ASP A 25 9.24 -7.00 -1.59
C ASP A 25 7.96 -6.18 -1.42
N SER A 26 8.11 -4.96 -0.91
CA SER A 26 7.00 -4.03 -0.73
C SER A 26 6.51 -3.40 -2.04
N VAL A 27 7.37 -3.35 -3.06
CA VAL A 27 7.04 -2.69 -4.33
C VAL A 27 6.13 -3.62 -5.14
N GLY A 28 6.50 -4.89 -5.27
CA GLY A 28 5.69 -5.91 -5.94
C GLY A 28 4.33 -6.06 -5.30
N LEU A 29 4.29 -6.23 -3.97
CA LEU A 29 3.02 -6.35 -3.24
C LEU A 29 2.13 -5.12 -3.45
N GLY A 30 2.70 -3.92 -3.43
CA GLY A 30 1.94 -2.74 -3.76
C GLY A 30 1.36 -2.76 -5.18
N VAL A 31 2.10 -3.25 -6.19
CA VAL A 31 1.61 -3.29 -7.58
C VAL A 31 0.42 -4.24 -7.68
N GLU A 32 0.47 -5.37 -6.97
CA GLU A 32 -0.65 -6.29 -6.88
C GLU A 32 -1.89 -5.66 -6.23
N LEU A 33 -1.72 -4.97 -5.10
CA LEU A 33 -2.82 -4.26 -4.45
C LEU A 33 -3.44 -3.20 -5.37
N GLU A 34 -2.61 -2.40 -6.03
CA GLU A 34 -3.11 -1.40 -6.97
C GLU A 34 -3.87 -2.05 -8.12
N ASN A 35 -3.32 -3.09 -8.76
CA ASN A 35 -3.98 -3.78 -9.85
C ASN A 35 -5.28 -4.48 -9.43
N ARG A 36 -5.35 -4.97 -8.20
CA ARG A 36 -6.52 -5.65 -7.65
C ARG A 36 -7.64 -4.68 -7.28
N TYR A 37 -7.28 -3.56 -6.66
CA TYR A 37 -8.26 -2.62 -6.11
C TYR A 37 -8.48 -1.37 -6.96
N LYS A 38 -7.72 -1.17 -8.05
CA LYS A 38 -7.97 -0.08 -9.01
C LYS A 38 -9.40 -0.17 -9.55
N GLY A 39 -10.11 0.94 -9.49
CA GLY A 39 -11.46 1.04 -10.05
C GLY A 39 -12.57 0.39 -9.21
N ILE A 40 -12.28 -0.06 -7.98
CA ILE A 40 -13.31 -0.52 -7.05
C ILE A 40 -14.23 0.65 -6.67
N ARG A 41 -15.53 0.35 -6.54
CA ARG A 41 -16.56 1.31 -6.14
C ARG A 41 -16.60 1.38 -4.62
N THR A 42 -15.99 2.41 -4.05
CA THR A 42 -15.99 2.67 -2.60
C THR A 42 -16.74 3.96 -2.27
N PRO A 43 -17.33 4.06 -1.07
CA PRO A 43 -18.01 5.29 -0.64
C PRO A 43 -17.04 6.47 -0.47
N HIS A 44 -15.76 6.22 -0.22
CA HIS A 44 -14.70 7.22 -0.05
C HIS A 44 -13.38 6.75 -0.69
N LYS A 45 -12.41 7.66 -0.83
CA LYS A 45 -11.07 7.36 -1.37
C LYS A 45 -10.28 6.51 -0.39
N MET A 46 -10.04 5.26 -0.74
CA MET A 46 -9.24 4.32 0.05
C MET A 46 -7.76 4.48 -0.28
N LYS A 47 -6.93 4.49 0.75
CA LYS A 47 -5.47 4.62 0.71
C LYS A 47 -4.83 3.34 1.23
N PHE A 48 -3.75 2.93 0.56
CA PHE A 48 -2.98 1.73 0.89
C PHE A 48 -1.54 2.10 1.17
N GLY A 49 -0.94 1.44 2.15
CA GLY A 49 0.46 1.60 2.53
C GLY A 49 1.13 0.24 2.66
N VAL A 50 2.29 0.04 2.03
CA VAL A 50 3.09 -1.20 2.20
C VAL A 50 4.52 -0.86 2.59
N SER A 51 4.91 -1.30 3.79
CA SER A 51 6.25 -1.17 4.35
C SER A 51 6.89 -2.55 4.47
N GLY A 52 8.12 -2.70 3.98
CA GLY A 52 8.89 -3.95 4.04
C GLY A 52 9.73 -4.10 5.29
N CYS A 53 9.50 -3.23 6.29
CA CYS A 53 10.15 -3.28 7.59
C CYS A 53 9.36 -2.44 8.60
N THR A 54 9.66 -2.63 9.88
CA THR A 54 9.07 -1.92 11.03
C THR A 54 9.35 -0.42 11.10
N ARG A 55 10.17 0.13 10.18
CA ARG A 55 10.43 1.58 10.10
C ARG A 55 9.28 2.39 9.52
N GLU A 56 8.31 1.74 8.91
CA GLU A 56 7.12 2.39 8.37
C GLU A 56 7.40 3.53 7.37
N CYS A 57 8.38 3.36 6.47
CA CYS A 57 8.77 4.41 5.51
C CYS A 57 7.65 4.80 4.52
N SER A 58 6.59 4.00 4.44
CA SER A 58 5.40 4.23 3.62
C SER A 58 4.20 4.78 4.41
N GLU A 59 4.38 5.09 5.69
CA GLU A 59 3.35 5.50 6.65
C GLU A 59 2.14 4.56 6.64
N ALA A 60 2.40 3.25 6.72
CA ALA A 60 1.39 2.21 6.54
C ALA A 60 0.31 2.24 7.62
N GLN A 61 0.62 2.58 8.88
CA GLN A 61 -0.37 2.64 9.95
C GLN A 61 -1.38 3.77 9.77
N GLY A 62 -0.99 4.86 9.11
CA GLY A 62 -1.86 6.00 8.81
C GLY A 62 -2.72 5.83 7.56
N LYS A 63 -2.73 4.65 6.93
CA LYS A 63 -3.57 4.34 5.76
C LYS A 63 -4.77 3.50 6.17
N ASP A 64 -5.80 3.48 5.31
CA ASP A 64 -6.98 2.64 5.52
C ASP A 64 -6.59 1.15 5.54
N VAL A 65 -5.57 0.78 4.76
CA VAL A 65 -4.96 -0.55 4.77
C VAL A 65 -3.44 -0.40 4.77
N GLY A 66 -2.84 -0.75 5.90
CA GLY A 66 -1.40 -0.77 6.13
C GLY A 66 -0.86 -2.19 6.19
N ILE A 67 0.17 -2.49 5.41
CA ILE A 67 0.91 -3.74 5.47
C ILE A 67 2.33 -3.41 5.93
N ILE A 68 2.79 -4.08 6.99
CA ILE A 68 4.13 -3.95 7.55
C ILE A 68 4.74 -5.34 7.67
N ASP A 69 5.85 -5.57 6.98
CA ASP A 69 6.66 -6.78 7.08
C ASP A 69 7.59 -6.70 8.30
N HIS A 70 7.75 -7.80 9.04
CA HIS A 70 8.50 -7.87 10.31
C HIS A 70 9.51 -9.02 10.29
#